data_AF-A0A673B4F9-F1
#
_entry.id   AF-A0A673B4F9-F1
#
_cell.length_a   1.000
_cell.length_b   1.000
_cell.length_c   1.000
_cell.angle_alpha   90.00
_cell.angle_beta   90.00
_cell.angle_gamma   90.00
#
_symmetry.space_group_name_H-M   'P 1'
#
loop_
_entity.id
_entity.type
_entity.pdbx_description
1 polymer ?
#
loop_
_entity_poly.entity_id
_entity_poly.type
_entity_poly.pdbx_seq_one_letter_code
_entity_poly.pdbx_strand_id
1 'polypeptide(L)'
;WLQLLACSILSPVISLLHAVSSFQLLACSILAPVICLFHSVFSFHLLACPILAPVICLFHSFPVISLFHSGSSFQLLACSILAPPTAFPSAPLIRGHDALRLGAESTLVCEVLDLYPPEMLTLDWIRGDHILQSSMGSVRSTYRFTPHRPDSRAHISCRATLDLKDLPAEDRIKETTVQLNLLSPPTNTSVSVSPDEEVVEGQEVTLTCHSEGAPPPMLVLKREEVELQRTDSHSAHYQCEASNQYGAQVDNRTVTVRGQRSNTPEWRTGS
;
A
#
# COMPACT_ATOMS: atom_id res chain seq x y z
N TRP A 1 30.84 -29.67 -14.26
CA TRP A 1 30.34 -30.80 -15.05
C TRP A 1 31.00 -32.05 -14.53
N LEU A 2 30.24 -33.05 -14.07
CA LEU A 2 30.79 -34.30 -13.54
C LEU A 2 30.11 -35.49 -14.23
N GLN A 3 30.91 -36.45 -14.71
CA GLN A 3 30.43 -37.65 -15.39
C GLN A 3 30.91 -38.88 -14.63
N LEU A 4 29.97 -39.74 -14.23
CA LEU A 4 30.25 -41.04 -13.62
C LEU A 4 29.86 -42.14 -14.60
N LEU A 5 30.79 -43.09 -14.81
CA LEU A 5 30.63 -44.25 -15.67
C LEU A 5 30.73 -45.50 -14.81
N ALA A 6 29.67 -46.30 -14.77
CA ALA A 6 29.65 -47.56 -14.03
C ALA A 6 29.06 -48.70 -14.88
N CYS A 7 29.73 -49.84 -14.94
CA CYS A 7 29.21 -50.98 -15.71
C CYS A 7 28.03 -51.66 -14.98
N SER A 8 28.02 -51.71 -13.65
CA SER A 8 26.90 -52.24 -12.86
C SER A 8 26.97 -51.68 -11.43
N ILE A 9 25.84 -51.21 -10.88
CA ILE A 9 25.75 -50.78 -9.48
C ILE A 9 25.11 -51.91 -8.66
N LEU A 10 25.95 -52.58 -7.87
CA LEU A 10 25.63 -53.81 -7.13
C LEU A 10 25.59 -53.61 -5.60
N SER A 11 25.83 -52.39 -5.12
CA SER A 11 25.83 -52.02 -3.70
C SER A 11 25.22 -50.63 -3.52
N PRO A 12 24.62 -50.31 -2.36
CA PRO A 12 24.03 -49.00 -2.13
C PRO A 12 25.10 -47.91 -2.22
N VAL A 13 24.87 -46.91 -3.06
CA VAL A 13 25.77 -45.77 -3.24
C VAL A 13 25.09 -44.52 -2.71
N ILE A 14 25.73 -43.86 -1.74
CA ILE A 14 25.38 -42.51 -1.30
C ILE A 14 26.45 -41.58 -1.87
N SER A 15 26.08 -40.78 -2.87
CA SER A 15 26.98 -39.78 -3.43
C SER A 15 26.59 -38.40 -2.90
N LEU A 16 27.48 -37.79 -2.11
CA LEU A 16 27.37 -36.40 -1.69
C LEU A 16 28.08 -35.53 -2.73
N LEU A 17 27.32 -34.84 -3.58
CA LEU A 17 27.91 -33.94 -4.58
C LEU A 17 27.78 -32.48 -4.16
N HIS A 18 28.93 -31.84 -3.94
CA HIS A 18 29.00 -30.38 -3.80
C HIS A 18 28.91 -29.72 -5.18
N ALA A 19 28.19 -28.58 -5.22
CA ALA A 19 27.92 -27.68 -6.35
C ALA A 19 28.45 -28.10 -7.74
N VAL A 20 27.57 -28.64 -8.59
CA VAL A 20 27.91 -29.01 -9.98
C VAL A 20 26.88 -28.41 -10.94
N SER A 21 27.35 -27.67 -11.95
CA SER A 21 26.46 -27.06 -12.98
C SER A 21 25.68 -28.09 -13.80
N SER A 22 26.23 -29.29 -14.02
CA SER A 22 25.52 -30.43 -14.62
C SER A 22 26.17 -31.76 -14.24
N PHE A 23 25.36 -32.80 -14.07
CA PHE A 23 25.79 -34.14 -13.69
C PHE A 23 25.21 -35.20 -14.64
N GLN A 24 26.05 -36.11 -15.13
CA GLN A 24 25.65 -37.26 -15.95
C GLN A 24 26.09 -38.57 -15.29
N LEU A 25 25.14 -39.49 -15.09
CA LEU A 25 25.42 -40.87 -14.69
C LEU A 25 25.07 -41.80 -15.85
N LEU A 26 26.08 -42.52 -16.34
CA LEU A 26 25.94 -43.56 -17.35
C LEU A 26 26.18 -44.93 -16.69
N ALA A 27 25.12 -45.73 -16.59
CA ALA A 27 25.18 -47.05 -15.95
C ALA A 27 24.56 -48.16 -16.81
N CYS A 28 25.26 -49.29 -16.98
CA CYS A 28 24.73 -50.41 -17.76
C CYS A 28 23.75 -51.31 -16.99
N SER A 29 23.67 -51.20 -15.66
CA SER A 29 22.61 -51.84 -14.85
C SER A 29 22.59 -51.27 -13.43
N ILE A 30 21.39 -51.01 -12.89
CA ILE A 30 21.21 -50.57 -11.49
C ILE A 30 20.43 -51.65 -10.76
N LEU A 31 21.12 -52.42 -9.91
CA LEU A 31 20.59 -53.58 -9.18
C LEU A 31 20.46 -53.34 -7.68
N ALA A 32 20.95 -52.19 -7.17
CA ALA A 32 20.87 -51.76 -5.78
C ALA A 32 20.37 -50.30 -5.68
N PRO A 33 19.77 -49.87 -4.55
CA PRO A 33 19.25 -48.51 -4.41
C PRO A 33 20.37 -47.47 -4.45
N VAL A 34 20.13 -46.37 -5.17
CA VAL A 34 21.08 -45.26 -5.31
C VAL A 34 20.45 -44.00 -4.71
N ILE A 35 21.14 -43.37 -3.77
CA ILE A 35 20.72 -42.10 -3.16
C ILE A 35 21.72 -41.02 -3.59
N CYS A 36 21.23 -40.06 -4.36
CA CYS A 36 22.01 -38.90 -4.79
C CYS A 36 21.55 -37.66 -4.00
N LEU A 37 22.46 -37.08 -3.22
CA LEU A 37 22.22 -35.85 -2.47
C LEU A 37 22.87 -34.67 -3.19
N PHE A 38 22.06 -33.73 -3.67
CA PHE A 38 22.50 -32.58 -4.45
C PHE A 38 22.25 -31.26 -3.72
N HIS A 39 23.33 -30.52 -3.42
CA HIS A 39 23.23 -29.18 -2.82
C HIS A 39 22.87 -28.09 -3.85
N SER A 40 23.42 -28.15 -5.07
CA SER A 40 23.09 -27.21 -6.15
C SER A 40 23.41 -27.83 -7.52
N VAL A 41 22.36 -28.27 -8.24
CA VAL A 41 22.48 -28.83 -9.59
C VAL A 41 21.43 -28.21 -10.50
N PHE A 42 21.88 -27.66 -11.64
CA PHE A 42 21.03 -26.99 -12.63
C PHE A 42 20.45 -27.95 -13.68
N SER A 43 21.09 -29.10 -13.92
CA SER A 43 20.63 -30.12 -14.89
C SER A 43 21.19 -31.52 -14.56
N PHE A 44 20.32 -32.53 -14.57
CA PHE A 44 20.65 -33.93 -14.25
C PHE A 44 20.21 -34.87 -15.39
N HIS A 45 21.11 -35.74 -15.85
CA HIS A 45 20.80 -36.78 -16.85
C HIS A 45 21.24 -38.16 -16.35
N LEU A 46 20.31 -39.11 -16.33
CA LEU A 46 20.53 -40.50 -15.88
C LEU A 46 20.30 -41.48 -17.03
N LEU A 47 21.34 -41.81 -17.79
CA LEU A 47 21.24 -42.78 -18.88
C LEU A 47 21.60 -44.17 -18.34
N ALA A 48 20.59 -44.98 -18.00
CA ALA A 48 20.80 -46.34 -17.52
C ALA A 48 19.83 -47.37 -18.13
N CYS A 49 20.33 -48.56 -18.46
CA CYS A 49 19.53 -49.64 -19.05
C CYS A 49 20.08 -51.02 -18.67
N PRO A 50 19.41 -51.86 -17.84
CA PRO A 50 18.12 -51.68 -17.15
C PRO A 50 18.24 -51.22 -15.68
N ILE A 51 17.21 -50.51 -15.20
CA ILE A 51 17.07 -50.09 -13.79
C ILE A 51 16.12 -51.07 -13.10
N LEU A 52 16.65 -51.91 -12.21
CA LEU A 52 15.87 -52.92 -11.45
C LEU A 52 15.66 -52.52 -9.97
N ALA A 53 16.24 -51.40 -9.53
CA ALA A 53 16.16 -50.89 -8.15
C ALA A 53 15.80 -49.39 -8.12
N PRO A 54 15.16 -48.88 -7.05
CA PRO A 54 14.74 -47.49 -6.97
C PRO A 54 15.93 -46.53 -6.89
N VAL A 55 15.84 -45.42 -7.63
CA VAL A 55 16.81 -44.31 -7.58
C VAL A 55 16.12 -43.12 -6.92
N ILE A 56 16.68 -42.63 -5.81
CA ILE A 56 16.14 -41.51 -5.05
C ILE A 56 17.09 -40.31 -5.20
N CYS A 57 16.58 -39.20 -5.73
CA CYS A 57 17.33 -37.96 -5.87
C CYS A 57 16.74 -36.91 -4.93
N LEU A 58 17.56 -36.37 -4.02
CA LEU A 58 17.16 -35.29 -3.10
C LEU A 58 17.92 -34.02 -3.46
N PHE A 59 17.18 -32.95 -3.78
CA PHE A 59 17.73 -31.65 -4.16
C PHE A 59 17.47 -30.63 -3.05
N HIS A 60 18.52 -29.92 -2.61
CA HIS A 60 18.44 -29.05 -1.43
C HIS A 60 18.12 -27.58 -1.74
N SER A 61 18.07 -27.09 -3.00
CA SER A 61 17.97 -25.62 -3.22
C SER A 61 17.33 -25.03 -4.50
N PHE A 62 16.89 -25.74 -5.54
CA PHE A 62 16.28 -25.07 -6.74
C PHE A 62 15.29 -26.00 -7.49
N PRO A 63 14.32 -25.46 -8.26
CA PRO A 63 13.40 -26.29 -9.04
C PRO A 63 14.16 -26.95 -10.20
N VAL A 64 14.03 -28.28 -10.32
CA VAL A 64 14.63 -29.06 -11.42
C VAL A 64 13.82 -28.80 -12.69
N ILE A 65 14.42 -28.21 -13.73
CA ILE A 65 13.72 -27.68 -14.91
C ILE A 65 13.46 -28.75 -16.00
N SER A 66 14.13 -29.91 -16.01
CA SER A 66 13.79 -30.96 -16.99
C SER A 66 14.36 -32.35 -16.67
N LEU A 67 13.55 -33.37 -16.93
CA LEU A 67 13.92 -34.79 -17.02
C LEU A 67 13.46 -35.28 -18.40
N PHE A 68 14.40 -35.56 -19.31
CA PHE A 68 14.11 -36.21 -20.60
C PHE A 68 14.63 -37.63 -20.58
N HIS A 69 13.81 -38.65 -20.90
CA HIS A 69 14.26 -40.02 -21.16
C HIS A 69 13.43 -40.75 -22.21
N SER A 70 14.13 -41.49 -23.07
CA SER A 70 13.61 -42.43 -24.07
C SER A 70 13.78 -43.87 -23.59
N GLY A 71 12.70 -44.62 -23.41
CA GLY A 71 12.76 -46.05 -23.10
C GLY A 71 11.61 -46.51 -22.22
N SER A 72 10.93 -47.56 -22.67
CA SER A 72 9.54 -47.90 -22.34
C SER A 72 9.30 -48.32 -20.88
N SER A 73 8.20 -47.77 -20.33
CA SER A 73 7.45 -48.17 -19.13
C SER A 73 8.15 -48.03 -17.77
N PHE A 74 7.95 -46.91 -17.08
CA PHE A 74 7.89 -46.86 -15.62
C PHE A 74 6.95 -45.74 -15.13
N GLN A 75 6.22 -46.00 -14.04
CA GLN A 75 5.29 -45.08 -13.40
C GLN A 75 6.04 -44.09 -12.49
N LEU A 76 5.75 -42.79 -12.66
CA LEU A 76 6.16 -41.74 -11.73
C LEU A 76 5.33 -41.83 -10.45
N LEU A 77 5.89 -42.42 -9.39
CA LEU A 77 5.41 -42.17 -8.03
C LEU A 77 6.00 -40.82 -7.59
N ALA A 78 5.30 -39.75 -8.01
CA ALA A 78 5.40 -38.37 -7.57
C ALA A 78 6.81 -37.86 -7.19
N CYS A 79 7.36 -36.97 -8.02
CA CYS A 79 8.32 -36.00 -7.52
C CYS A 79 7.55 -35.13 -6.51
N SER A 80 7.67 -35.43 -5.21
CA SER A 80 7.32 -34.47 -4.17
C SER A 80 8.30 -33.32 -4.31
N ILE A 81 7.92 -32.35 -5.16
CA ILE A 81 8.37 -30.98 -4.97
C ILE A 81 8.07 -30.73 -3.49
N LEU A 82 9.10 -30.53 -2.68
CA LEU A 82 8.95 -29.90 -1.39
C LEU A 82 8.50 -28.46 -1.73
N ALA A 83 7.25 -28.31 -2.16
CA ALA A 83 6.58 -27.03 -2.09
C ALA A 83 6.79 -26.63 -0.63
N PRO A 84 7.36 -25.45 -0.34
CA PRO A 84 7.44 -24.99 1.03
C PRO A 84 6.05 -25.20 1.64
N PRO A 85 5.96 -25.86 2.81
CA PRO A 85 4.68 -26.31 3.38
C PRO A 85 3.75 -25.11 3.37
N THR A 86 2.71 -25.15 2.52
CA THR A 86 1.68 -24.10 2.34
C THR A 86 2.07 -22.78 2.99
N ALA A 87 2.96 -22.01 2.34
CA ALA A 87 3.46 -20.78 2.94
C ALA A 87 2.34 -19.73 2.89
N PHE A 88 1.73 -19.45 4.04
CA PHE A 88 0.99 -18.20 4.25
C PHE A 88 1.66 -17.43 5.40
N PRO A 89 2.72 -16.63 5.16
CA PRO A 89 3.48 -16.06 6.26
C PRO A 89 3.36 -14.53 6.37
N SER A 90 2.31 -13.90 5.84
CA SER A 90 2.11 -12.45 6.04
C SER A 90 0.68 -11.98 5.82
N ALA A 91 0.23 -11.05 6.66
CA ALA A 91 -1.00 -10.30 6.44
C ALA A 91 -0.90 -9.48 5.13
N PRO A 92 -2.02 -9.24 4.42
CA PRO A 92 -2.01 -8.50 3.16
C PRO A 92 -1.47 -7.07 3.33
N LEU A 93 -0.68 -6.59 2.37
CA LEU A 93 -0.17 -5.22 2.37
C LEU A 93 -1.10 -4.27 1.59
N ILE A 94 -1.56 -3.20 2.23
CA ILE A 94 -2.37 -2.15 1.59
C ILE A 94 -1.51 -0.95 1.22
N ARG A 95 -1.52 -0.56 -0.07
CA ARG A 95 -0.82 0.62 -0.60
C ARG A 95 -1.80 1.67 -1.14
N GLY A 96 -1.38 2.94 -1.11
CA GLY A 96 -2.13 4.09 -1.65
C GLY A 96 -3.13 4.73 -0.68
N HIS A 97 -3.17 4.28 0.58
CA HIS A 97 -4.10 4.77 1.60
C HIS A 97 -3.68 6.12 2.21
N ASP A 98 -2.42 6.50 2.05
CA ASP A 98 -1.74 7.61 2.70
C ASP A 98 -1.80 8.93 1.91
N ALA A 99 -2.09 8.87 0.61
CA ALA A 99 -2.06 10.04 -0.28
C ALA A 99 -3.30 10.13 -1.19
N LEU A 100 -4.50 10.02 -0.61
CA LEU A 100 -5.76 10.05 -1.35
C LEU A 100 -6.19 11.50 -1.66
N ARG A 101 -6.61 11.79 -2.89
CA ARG A 101 -7.07 13.14 -3.26
C ARG A 101 -8.58 13.25 -3.09
N LEU A 102 -9.05 14.21 -2.29
CA LEU A 102 -10.48 14.45 -2.10
C LEU A 102 -11.17 14.74 -3.44
N GLY A 103 -12.26 14.03 -3.74
CA GLY A 103 -13.08 14.23 -4.94
C GLY A 103 -12.46 13.74 -6.25
N ALA A 104 -11.25 13.19 -6.24
CA ALA A 104 -10.59 12.61 -7.41
C ALA A 104 -10.47 11.08 -7.27
N GLU A 105 -10.61 10.35 -8.37
CA GLU A 105 -10.46 8.90 -8.35
C GLU A 105 -9.08 8.51 -7.81
N SER A 106 -9.08 7.68 -6.78
CA SER A 106 -7.90 7.17 -6.11
C SER A 106 -7.89 5.64 -6.16
N THR A 107 -6.69 5.06 -6.13
CA THR A 107 -6.50 3.61 -6.28
C THR A 107 -5.81 3.03 -5.06
N LEU A 108 -6.45 2.03 -4.45
CA LEU A 108 -5.87 1.21 -3.40
C LEU A 108 -5.43 -0.14 -3.97
N VAL A 109 -4.31 -0.65 -3.47
CA VAL A 109 -3.78 -1.96 -3.85
C VAL A 109 -3.61 -2.81 -2.61
N CYS A 110 -4.14 -4.03 -2.66
CA CYS A 110 -3.94 -5.05 -1.65
C CYS A 110 -3.13 -6.19 -2.28
N GLU A 111 -2.05 -6.59 -1.63
CA GLU A 111 -1.10 -7.58 -2.15
C GLU A 111 -0.66 -8.54 -1.05
N VAL A 112 -0.71 -9.85 -1.33
CA VAL A 112 -0.19 -10.91 -0.46
C VAL A 112 1.11 -11.42 -1.07
N LEU A 113 2.18 -11.46 -0.27
CA LEU A 113 3.50 -11.92 -0.70
C LEU A 113 3.68 -13.41 -0.36
N ASP A 114 4.56 -14.08 -1.11
CA ASP A 114 5.03 -15.44 -0.84
C ASP A 114 3.93 -16.49 -0.65
N LEU A 115 2.85 -16.38 -1.43
CA LEU A 115 1.70 -17.28 -1.39
C LEU A 115 1.65 -18.27 -2.55
N TYR A 116 1.37 -19.53 -2.24
CA TYR A 116 1.05 -20.58 -3.20
C TYR A 116 0.09 -21.60 -2.57
N PRO A 117 -0.94 -22.09 -3.29
CA PRO A 117 -1.34 -21.74 -4.66
C PRO A 117 -2.27 -20.49 -4.70
N PRO A 118 -2.10 -19.57 -5.67
CA PRO A 118 -2.91 -18.35 -5.75
C PRO A 118 -4.37 -18.59 -6.13
N GLU A 119 -4.70 -19.71 -6.77
CA GLU A 119 -6.06 -20.04 -7.26
C GLU A 119 -7.08 -20.17 -6.13
N MET A 120 -6.60 -20.55 -4.93
CA MET A 120 -7.42 -20.76 -3.74
C MET A 120 -7.48 -19.51 -2.83
N LEU A 121 -6.84 -18.41 -3.24
CA LEU A 121 -6.84 -17.14 -2.51
C LEU A 121 -8.04 -16.29 -2.92
N THR A 122 -8.72 -15.74 -1.93
CA THR A 122 -9.73 -14.70 -2.08
C THR A 122 -9.29 -13.45 -1.34
N LEU A 123 -9.33 -12.30 -2.02
CA LEU A 123 -9.07 -10.98 -1.45
C LEU A 123 -10.36 -10.17 -1.42
N ASP A 124 -10.79 -9.76 -0.22
CA ASP A 124 -11.97 -8.92 0.00
C ASP A 124 -11.56 -7.54 0.49
N TRP A 125 -12.04 -6.49 -0.18
CA TRP A 125 -12.03 -5.12 0.32
C TRP A 125 -13.23 -4.89 1.21
N ILE A 126 -13.01 -4.43 2.44
CA ILE A 126 -14.03 -4.32 3.48
C ILE A 126 -14.01 -2.92 4.08
N ARG A 127 -15.20 -2.36 4.33
CA ARG A 127 -15.39 -1.10 5.05
C ARG A 127 -16.56 -1.22 6.02
N GLY A 128 -16.27 -1.12 7.33
CA GLY A 128 -17.23 -1.53 8.35
C GLY A 128 -17.59 -3.00 8.16
N ASP A 129 -18.88 -3.30 8.03
CA ASP A 129 -19.37 -4.67 7.80
C ASP A 129 -19.63 -5.01 6.32
N HIS A 130 -19.32 -4.09 5.41
CA HIS A 130 -19.65 -4.25 3.99
C HIS A 130 -18.44 -4.70 3.18
N ILE A 131 -18.63 -5.73 2.36
CA ILE A 131 -17.66 -6.15 1.34
C ILE A 131 -17.88 -5.28 0.10
N LEU A 132 -16.87 -4.46 -0.23
CA LEU A 132 -16.90 -3.53 -1.36
C LEU A 132 -16.56 -4.22 -2.69
N GLN A 133 -15.56 -5.12 -2.65
CA GLN A 133 -15.09 -5.85 -3.81
C GLN A 133 -14.42 -7.15 -3.36
N SER A 134 -14.64 -8.23 -4.11
CA SER A 134 -14.01 -9.53 -3.89
C SER A 134 -13.30 -10.00 -5.17
N SER A 135 -12.10 -10.53 -5.03
CA SER A 135 -11.30 -11.07 -6.14
C SER A 135 -10.69 -12.40 -5.76
N MET A 136 -10.91 -13.43 -6.58
CA MET A 136 -10.40 -14.79 -6.36
C MET A 136 -9.30 -15.13 -7.37
N GLY A 137 -8.33 -15.94 -6.96
CA GLY A 137 -7.31 -16.47 -7.86
C GLY A 137 -6.15 -15.51 -8.15
N SER A 138 -6.05 -14.40 -7.42
CA SER A 138 -5.01 -13.38 -7.61
C SER A 138 -4.41 -12.96 -6.28
N VAL A 139 -3.07 -12.90 -6.22
CA VAL A 139 -2.31 -12.38 -5.07
C VAL A 139 -2.44 -10.86 -4.90
N ARG A 140 -3.00 -10.18 -5.91
CA ARG A 140 -3.12 -8.73 -5.94
C ARG A 140 -4.54 -8.31 -6.34
N SER A 141 -5.13 -7.44 -5.55
CA SER A 141 -6.43 -6.82 -5.80
C SER A 141 -6.29 -5.30 -5.85
N THR A 142 -7.00 -4.67 -6.80
CA THR A 142 -6.98 -3.20 -6.98
C THR A 142 -8.40 -2.67 -6.81
N TYR A 143 -8.57 -1.70 -5.91
CA TYR A 143 -9.85 -1.05 -5.65
C TYR A 143 -9.78 0.43 -6.02
N ARG A 144 -10.71 0.88 -6.86
CA ARG A 144 -10.81 2.26 -7.34
C ARG A 144 -12.04 2.90 -6.76
N PHE A 145 -11.88 4.09 -6.19
CA PHE A 145 -12.99 4.86 -5.63
C PHE A 145 -12.65 6.35 -5.59
N THR A 146 -13.69 7.17 -5.45
CA THR A 146 -13.54 8.62 -5.27
C THR A 146 -13.74 8.95 -3.78
N PRO A 147 -12.70 9.44 -3.07
CA PRO A 147 -12.80 9.76 -1.64
C PRO A 147 -13.65 11.01 -1.40
N HIS A 148 -14.48 10.97 -0.36
CA HIS A 148 -15.32 12.07 0.10
C HIS A 148 -14.95 12.49 1.52
N ARG A 149 -15.44 13.66 1.99
CA ARG A 149 -15.13 14.17 3.34
C ARG A 149 -15.38 13.15 4.47
N PRO A 150 -16.46 12.34 4.44
CA PRO A 150 -16.70 11.32 5.46
C PRO A 150 -15.67 10.17 5.48
N ASP A 151 -14.93 9.96 4.38
CA ASP A 151 -13.88 8.94 4.32
C ASP A 151 -12.59 9.37 5.04
N SER A 152 -12.47 10.65 5.42
CA SER A 152 -11.29 11.16 6.12
C SER A 152 -11.13 10.48 7.49
N ARG A 153 -9.98 9.82 7.69
CA ARG A 153 -9.67 9.01 8.88
C ARG A 153 -10.58 7.79 9.07
N ALA A 154 -11.36 7.43 8.05
CA ALA A 154 -12.07 6.15 8.03
C ALA A 154 -11.08 4.98 7.88
N HIS A 155 -11.51 3.79 8.28
CA HIS A 155 -10.71 2.58 8.17
C HIS A 155 -11.17 1.75 6.97
N ILE A 156 -10.21 1.16 6.27
CA ILE A 156 -10.46 0.17 5.24
C ILE A 156 -9.66 -1.09 5.56
N SER A 157 -10.28 -2.25 5.37
CA SER A 157 -9.67 -3.55 5.58
C SER A 157 -9.49 -4.27 4.25
N CYS A 158 -8.40 -5.01 4.12
CA CYS A 158 -8.24 -6.06 3.12
C CYS A 158 -8.13 -7.39 3.84
N ARG A 159 -9.04 -8.31 3.55
CA ARG A 159 -9.06 -9.67 4.09
C ARG A 159 -8.61 -10.66 3.03
N ALA A 160 -7.58 -11.42 3.35
CA ALA A 160 -7.08 -12.52 2.56
C ALA A 160 -7.56 -13.85 3.16
N THR A 161 -8.27 -14.63 2.35
CA THR A 161 -8.79 -15.96 2.72
C THR A 161 -8.16 -17.01 1.81
N LEU A 162 -7.43 -17.96 2.39
CA LEU A 162 -6.83 -19.09 1.67
C LEU A 162 -7.57 -20.38 2.02
N ASP A 163 -8.31 -20.92 1.05
CA ASP A 163 -9.15 -22.11 1.23
C ASP A 163 -8.40 -23.41 0.89
N LEU A 164 -7.52 -23.85 1.81
CA LEU A 164 -6.87 -25.15 1.72
C LEU A 164 -7.46 -26.13 2.76
N LYS A 165 -7.70 -27.37 2.34
CA LYS A 165 -8.33 -28.41 3.19
C LYS A 165 -7.48 -28.78 4.41
N ASP A 166 -6.17 -28.63 4.29
CA ASP A 166 -5.20 -29.04 5.31
C ASP A 166 -4.76 -27.87 6.21
N LEU A 167 -5.28 -26.66 5.99
CA LEU A 167 -4.91 -25.46 6.75
C LEU A 167 -5.89 -25.25 7.92
N PRO A 168 -5.41 -25.07 9.17
CA PRO A 168 -6.27 -24.80 10.32
C PRO A 168 -7.02 -23.47 10.15
N ALA A 169 -8.21 -23.38 10.75
CA ALA A 169 -9.11 -22.23 10.57
C ALA A 169 -8.49 -20.88 10.95
N GLU A 170 -7.58 -20.88 11.92
CA GLU A 170 -6.84 -19.70 12.40
C GLU A 170 -5.83 -19.13 11.38
N ASP A 171 -5.38 -19.96 10.45
CA ASP A 171 -4.41 -19.55 9.42
C ASP A 171 -5.05 -19.33 8.05
N ARG A 172 -6.32 -19.68 7.89
CA ARG A 172 -7.07 -19.45 6.65
C ARG A 172 -7.35 -17.99 6.37
N ILE A 173 -7.39 -17.13 7.39
CA ILE A 173 -7.79 -15.73 7.25
C ILE A 173 -6.71 -14.84 7.86
N LYS A 174 -6.19 -13.89 7.08
CA LYS A 174 -5.41 -12.76 7.59
C LYS A 174 -6.02 -11.46 7.08
N GLU A 175 -6.03 -10.43 7.92
CA GLU A 175 -6.62 -9.14 7.60
C GLU A 175 -5.62 -8.02 7.92
N THR A 176 -5.68 -6.95 7.15
CA THR A 176 -4.96 -5.71 7.43
C THR A 176 -5.89 -4.54 7.29
N THR A 177 -5.93 -3.71 8.32
CA THR A 177 -6.73 -2.48 8.38
C THR A 177 -5.81 -1.28 8.36
N VAL A 178 -6.10 -0.32 7.48
CA VAL A 178 -5.38 0.95 7.40
C VAL A 178 -6.35 2.13 7.48
N GLN A 179 -5.85 3.25 7.97
CA GLN A 179 -6.57 4.51 8.01
C GLN A 179 -6.40 5.26 6.68
N LEU A 180 -7.48 5.83 6.15
CA LEU A 180 -7.47 6.62 4.93
C LEU A 180 -7.05 8.07 5.23
N ASN A 181 -5.97 8.51 4.58
CA ASN A 181 -5.47 9.88 4.67
C ASN A 181 -5.85 10.65 3.39
N LEU A 182 -6.86 11.50 3.53
CA LEU A 182 -7.33 12.38 2.46
C LEU A 182 -6.55 13.68 2.49
N LEU A 183 -6.12 14.09 1.30
CA LEU A 183 -5.38 15.29 1.00
C LEU A 183 -6.30 16.25 0.25
N SER A 184 -6.24 17.53 0.63
CA SER A 184 -7.04 18.57 0.02
C SER A 184 -6.29 19.90 0.00
N PRO A 185 -6.53 20.74 -1.02
CA PRO A 185 -6.12 22.14 -0.97
C PRO A 185 -6.88 22.88 0.15
N PRO A 186 -6.45 24.10 0.50
CA PRO A 186 -7.17 24.96 1.42
C PRO A 186 -8.56 25.29 0.86
N THR A 187 -9.58 25.18 1.71
CA THR A 187 -10.99 25.41 1.40
C THR A 187 -11.65 26.13 2.58
N ASN A 188 -12.82 26.73 2.37
CA ASN A 188 -13.53 27.49 3.41
C ASN A 188 -12.64 28.54 4.11
N THR A 189 -11.74 29.17 3.35
CA THR A 189 -10.92 30.27 3.87
C THR A 189 -11.82 31.45 4.17
N SER A 190 -11.77 31.94 5.40
CA SER A 190 -12.61 33.05 5.86
C SER A 190 -11.88 33.89 6.90
N VAL A 191 -12.08 35.19 6.83
CA VAL A 191 -11.69 36.15 7.88
C VAL A 191 -12.92 36.53 8.68
N SER A 192 -12.86 36.36 10.01
CA SER A 192 -13.87 36.85 10.95
C SER A 192 -13.33 38.03 11.75
N VAL A 193 -14.22 38.96 12.08
CA VAL A 193 -13.92 40.16 12.86
C VAL A 193 -14.73 40.09 14.15
N SER A 194 -14.10 40.34 15.30
CA SER A 194 -14.80 40.42 16.58
C SER A 194 -14.43 41.70 17.30
N PRO A 195 -15.40 42.57 17.63
CA PRO A 195 -16.83 42.48 17.28
C PRO A 195 -17.11 42.69 15.78
N ASP A 196 -18.17 42.06 15.26
CA ASP A 196 -18.57 42.07 13.83
C ASP A 196 -19.29 43.38 13.42
N GLU A 197 -19.65 44.23 14.40
CA GLU A 197 -20.31 45.53 14.17
C GLU A 197 -19.31 46.64 13.82
N GLU A 198 -19.85 47.75 13.32
CA GLU A 198 -19.08 48.95 12.96
C GLU A 198 -18.11 49.36 14.07
N VAL A 199 -16.83 49.33 13.73
CA VAL A 199 -15.76 49.58 14.68
C VAL A 199 -15.71 51.09 14.95
N VAL A 200 -15.73 51.48 16.22
CA VAL A 200 -15.57 52.88 16.60
C VAL A 200 -14.08 53.20 16.72
N GLU A 201 -13.67 54.42 16.39
CA GLU A 201 -12.29 54.85 16.63
C GLU A 201 -11.89 54.62 18.10
N GLY A 202 -10.75 53.96 18.31
CA GLY A 202 -10.25 53.60 19.63
C GLY A 202 -10.72 52.23 20.17
N GLN A 203 -11.56 51.50 19.44
CA GLN A 203 -12.01 50.16 19.81
C GLN A 203 -11.02 49.07 19.37
N GLU A 204 -10.75 48.09 20.24
CA GLU A 204 -9.93 46.93 19.92
C GLU A 204 -10.75 45.89 19.13
N VAL A 205 -10.16 45.36 18.06
CA VAL A 205 -10.77 44.35 17.21
C VAL A 205 -9.85 43.15 17.06
N THR A 206 -10.43 41.95 17.07
CA THR A 206 -9.72 40.70 16.81
C THR A 206 -10.09 40.19 15.43
N LEU A 207 -9.09 39.99 14.57
CA LEU A 207 -9.23 39.37 13.25
C LEU A 207 -8.75 37.93 13.31
N THR A 208 -9.63 36.99 12.97
CA THR A 208 -9.27 35.56 12.92
C THR A 208 -9.38 35.06 11.50
N CYS A 209 -8.30 34.48 10.98
CA CYS A 209 -8.36 33.74 9.73
C CYS A 209 -8.53 32.24 10.01
N HIS A 210 -9.46 31.62 9.30
CA HIS A 210 -9.72 30.19 9.34
C HIS A 210 -9.66 29.62 7.93
N SER A 211 -9.13 28.40 7.79
CA SER A 211 -9.15 27.63 6.53
C SER A 211 -9.05 26.14 6.83
N GLU A 212 -9.78 25.33 6.06
CA GLU A 212 -9.74 23.86 6.11
C GLU A 212 -8.80 23.32 5.03
N GLY A 213 -7.87 22.43 5.40
CA GLY A 213 -7.00 21.77 4.42
C GLY A 213 -6.22 20.63 5.03
N ALA A 214 -5.82 19.67 4.20
CA ALA A 214 -5.01 18.53 4.62
C ALA A 214 -3.83 18.33 3.64
N PRO A 215 -2.57 18.53 4.05
CA PRO A 215 -2.09 19.02 5.35
C PRO A 215 -2.65 20.38 5.76
N PRO A 216 -2.59 20.72 7.06
CA PRO A 216 -3.02 22.01 7.57
C PRO A 216 -2.37 23.17 6.78
N PRO A 217 -3.17 24.13 6.31
CA PRO A 217 -2.65 25.25 5.52
C PRO A 217 -1.88 26.25 6.40
N MET A 218 -0.85 26.86 5.83
CA MET A 218 -0.21 28.04 6.36
C MET A 218 -1.12 29.25 6.11
N LEU A 219 -1.39 30.02 7.17
CA LEU A 219 -2.25 31.20 7.12
C LEU A 219 -1.40 32.48 7.20
N VAL A 220 -1.65 33.42 6.30
CA VAL A 220 -1.00 34.73 6.28
C VAL A 220 -2.08 35.81 6.22
N LEU A 221 -2.19 36.64 7.26
CA LEU A 221 -3.09 37.79 7.31
C LEU A 221 -2.32 39.07 6.96
N LYS A 222 -2.76 39.76 5.91
CA LYS A 222 -2.20 41.03 5.41
C LYS A 222 -3.21 42.14 5.61
N ARG A 223 -2.73 43.34 5.96
CA ARG A 223 -3.54 44.57 5.99
C ARG A 223 -3.15 45.43 4.80
N GLU A 224 -4.13 45.80 4.00
CA GLU A 224 -4.01 46.70 2.86
C GLU A 224 -4.76 48.00 3.22
N GLU A 225 -4.02 49.10 3.30
CA GLU A 225 -4.60 50.42 3.53
C GLU A 225 -5.14 50.94 2.20
N VAL A 226 -6.43 51.31 2.17
CA VAL A 226 -6.99 52.00 1.02
C VAL A 226 -6.85 53.49 1.28
N GLU A 227 -6.05 54.17 0.47
CA GLU A 227 -5.98 55.64 0.45
C GLU A 227 -7.33 56.21 -0.03
N LEU A 228 -8.26 56.43 0.90
CA LEU A 228 -9.49 57.14 0.62
C LEU A 228 -9.22 58.65 0.74
N GLN A 229 -9.41 59.37 -0.37
CA GLN A 229 -9.44 60.83 -0.37
C GLN A 229 -10.49 61.32 0.63
N ARG A 230 -9.97 61.88 1.74
CA ARG A 230 -10.58 62.78 2.73
C ARG A 230 -12.11 62.92 2.65
N THR A 231 -12.82 61.91 3.14
CA THR A 231 -14.19 62.06 3.67
C THR A 231 -14.38 61.02 4.77
N ASP A 232 -14.17 61.42 6.04
CA ASP A 232 -14.61 60.80 7.31
C ASP A 232 -14.87 59.28 7.38
N SER A 233 -14.08 58.45 6.69
CA SER A 233 -14.19 56.99 6.70
C SER A 233 -12.82 56.35 6.57
N HIS A 234 -12.28 55.93 7.72
CA HIS A 234 -11.06 55.11 7.76
C HIS A 234 -11.47 53.66 7.55
N SER A 235 -11.37 53.13 6.33
CA SER A 235 -11.62 51.72 6.04
C SER A 235 -10.31 51.01 5.67
N ALA A 236 -10.13 49.80 6.23
CA ALA A 236 -8.96 48.98 5.97
C ALA A 236 -9.40 47.63 5.37
N HIS A 237 -8.64 47.13 4.40
CA HIS A 237 -8.87 45.82 3.80
C HIS A 237 -7.92 44.80 4.43
N TYR A 238 -8.46 43.69 4.91
CA TYR A 238 -7.70 42.58 5.43
C TYR A 238 -7.81 41.42 4.46
N GLN A 239 -6.67 40.84 4.10
CA GLN A 239 -6.59 39.70 3.21
C GLN A 239 -5.98 38.54 3.96
N CYS A 240 -6.67 37.41 4.02
CA CYS A 240 -6.07 36.18 4.47
C CYS A 240 -5.77 35.24 3.31
N GLU A 241 -4.53 34.80 3.25
CA GLU A 241 -4.05 33.80 2.30
C GLU A 241 -3.76 32.50 3.05
N ALA A 242 -4.50 31.44 2.68
CA ALA A 242 -4.30 30.09 3.15
C ALA A 242 -3.62 29.26 2.07
N SER A 243 -2.50 28.60 2.38
CA SER A 243 -1.73 27.84 1.39
C SER A 243 -1.20 26.51 1.93
N ASN A 244 -1.19 25.47 1.09
CA ASN A 244 -0.48 24.23 1.34
C ASN A 244 0.13 23.71 0.02
N GLN A 245 0.83 22.57 0.06
CA GLN A 245 1.47 21.98 -1.12
C GLN A 245 0.51 21.59 -2.26
N TYR A 246 -0.80 21.60 -2.02
CA TYR A 246 -1.82 21.24 -3.01
C TYR A 246 -2.60 22.44 -3.56
N GLY A 247 -2.41 23.64 -3.00
CA GLY A 247 -3.05 24.85 -3.51
C GLY A 247 -3.07 26.00 -2.52
N ALA A 248 -3.72 27.09 -2.92
CA ALA A 248 -3.94 28.27 -2.10
C ALA A 248 -5.35 28.82 -2.30
N GLN A 249 -5.90 29.44 -1.25
CA GLN A 249 -7.17 30.15 -1.29
C GLN A 249 -7.02 31.46 -0.51
N VAL A 250 -7.66 32.51 -1.00
CA VAL A 250 -7.60 33.85 -0.42
C VAL A 250 -9.00 34.33 -0.08
N ASP A 251 -9.15 34.97 1.07
CA ASP A 251 -10.36 35.68 1.48
C ASP A 251 -10.04 37.13 1.86
N ASN A 252 -10.97 38.05 1.56
CA ASN A 252 -10.80 39.48 1.79
C ASN A 252 -11.95 40.01 2.66
N ARG A 253 -11.61 40.78 3.69
CA ARG A 253 -12.55 41.46 4.58
C ARG A 253 -12.25 42.93 4.76
N THR A 254 -13.24 43.77 4.49
CA THR A 254 -13.16 45.21 4.74
C THR A 254 -13.71 45.52 6.13
N VAL A 255 -12.95 46.28 6.91
CA VAL A 255 -13.37 46.82 8.21
C VAL A 255 -13.53 48.32 8.07
N THR A 256 -14.74 48.83 8.32
CA THR A 256 -15.06 50.26 8.28
C THR A 256 -15.07 50.83 9.70
N VAL A 257 -14.27 51.87 9.93
CA VAL A 257 -14.23 52.59 11.21
C VAL A 257 -15.08 53.86 11.13
N ARG A 258 -15.99 54.06 12.09
CA ARG A 258 -16.76 55.31 12.22
C ARG A 258 -16.09 56.27 13.21
N GLY A 259 -15.88 57.50 12.77
CA GLY A 259 -15.40 58.60 13.61
C GLY A 259 -16.45 59.02 14.64
N GLN A 260 -16.01 59.29 15.87
CA GLN A 260 -16.89 59.83 16.91
C GLN A 260 -17.21 61.29 16.58
N ARG A 261 -18.50 61.65 16.41
CA ARG A 261 -18.89 63.08 16.37
C ARG A 261 -18.48 63.71 17.69
N SER A 262 -17.49 64.61 17.63
CA SER A 262 -17.12 65.45 18.76
C SER A 262 -18.33 66.27 19.19
N ASN A 263 -18.90 65.96 20.35
CA ASN A 263 -19.82 66.86 21.04
C ASN A 263 -19.01 68.01 21.62
N THR A 264 -18.63 68.98 20.78
CA THR A 264 -18.18 70.29 21.28
C THR A 264 -19.40 71.03 21.84
N PRO A 265 -19.45 71.38 23.14
CA PRO A 265 -20.52 72.23 23.66
C PRO A 265 -20.45 73.61 22.99
N GLU A 266 -21.54 73.99 22.32
CA GLU A 266 -21.73 75.30 21.70
C GLU A 266 -21.93 76.33 22.81
N TRP A 267 -20.86 77.03 23.20
CA TRP A 267 -20.96 78.17 24.12
C TRP A 267 -21.66 79.33 23.40
N ARG A 268 -22.93 79.59 23.72
CA ARG A 268 -23.58 80.84 23.32
C ARG A 268 -23.11 81.96 24.24
N THR A 269 -22.33 82.90 23.72
CA THR A 269 -22.16 84.20 24.36
C THR A 269 -23.44 85.01 24.16
N GLY A 270 -24.24 85.15 25.22
CA GLY A 270 -25.31 86.13 25.27
C GLY A 270 -24.74 87.48 25.72
N SER A 271 -24.83 88.48 24.85
CA SER A 271 -24.67 89.91 25.14
C SER A 271 -25.98 90.52 25.58
#